data_AF-A0A662QZ01-F1
#
_entry.id   AF-A0A662QZ01-F1
#
_cell.length_a   1.000
_cell.length_b   1.000
_cell.length_c   1.000
_cell.angle_alpha   90.00
_cell.angle_beta   90.00
_cell.angle_gamma   90.00
#
_symmetry.space_group_name_H-M   'P 1'
#
loop_
_entity.id
_entity.type
_entity.pdbx_description
1 polymer ?
#
loop_
_entity_poly.entity_id
_entity_poly.type
_entity_poly.pdbx_seq_one_letter_code
_entity_poly.pdbx_strand_id
1 'polypeptide(L)'
;MEVIKGVNVDYEELATKVFIETIRILGGLKKLIEYRNLTWVPSLAEASYVIVLREVGLKSESDIATELGITRQTVRNILRADPDEVLRYLESGEKEGGEHVAGGLAKLAYSRIKLGEPIELTLEEREALEEGLNLELLWAMLTLIRVRGLDFPAGKEELAERLKGIVVRGKPVEELLEKIECPVKSPAELLHKLKAASE
;
A
#
# COMPACT_ATOMS: atom_id res chain seq x y z
N MET A 1 27.29 -16.69 -20.65
CA MET A 1 26.83 -16.72 -19.24
C MET A 1 26.26 -15.34 -18.97
N GLU A 2 24.96 -15.17 -19.20
CA GLU A 2 24.30 -13.89 -18.94
C GLU A 2 24.25 -13.68 -17.43
N VAL A 3 24.94 -12.64 -16.97
CA VAL A 3 24.86 -12.16 -15.60
C VAL A 3 23.48 -11.54 -15.45
N ILE A 4 22.55 -12.27 -14.81
CA ILE A 4 21.27 -11.73 -14.36
C ILE A 4 21.62 -10.57 -13.43
N LYS A 5 21.45 -9.33 -13.90
CA LYS A 5 21.52 -8.13 -13.06
C LYS A 5 20.51 -8.33 -11.94
N GLY A 6 21.00 -8.51 -10.72
CA GLY A 6 20.17 -8.66 -9.54
C GLY A 6 19.13 -7.55 -9.50
N VAL A 7 17.86 -7.93 -9.30
CA VAL A 7 16.80 -6.98 -8.98
C VAL A 7 17.30 -6.22 -7.75
N ASN A 8 17.55 -4.92 -7.89
CA ASN A 8 17.92 -4.08 -6.77
C ASN A 8 16.67 -3.98 -5.88
N VAL A 9 16.58 -4.83 -4.86
CA VAL A 9 15.45 -4.82 -3.95
C VAL A 9 15.57 -3.56 -3.10
N ASP A 10 14.59 -2.68 -3.22
CA ASP A 10 14.47 -1.52 -2.35
C ASP A 10 13.97 -1.97 -0.97
N TYR A 11 14.91 -2.07 -0.02
CA TYR A 11 14.60 -2.48 1.36
C TYR A 11 13.75 -1.45 2.09
N GLU A 12 13.88 -0.16 1.76
CA GLU A 12 13.08 0.93 2.35
C GLU A 12 11.62 0.78 1.92
N GLU A 13 11.39 0.59 0.62
CA GLU A 13 10.04 0.42 0.08
C GLU A 13 9.36 -0.82 0.67
N LEU A 14 10.09 -1.95 0.76
CA LEU A 14 9.54 -3.18 1.29
C LEU A 14 9.29 -3.09 2.81
N ALA A 15 10.21 -2.50 3.58
CA ALA A 15 10.02 -2.28 5.01
C ALA A 15 8.83 -1.36 5.29
N THR A 16 8.64 -0.33 4.47
CA THR A 16 7.47 0.57 4.52
C THR A 16 6.18 -0.19 4.27
N LYS A 17 6.14 -1.08 3.26
CA LYS A 17 4.96 -1.93 3.00
C LYS A 17 4.64 -2.84 4.18
N VAL A 18 5.66 -3.49 4.75
CA VAL A 18 5.50 -4.33 5.96
C VAL A 18 4.96 -3.50 7.13
N PHE A 19 5.49 -2.31 7.37
CA PHE A 19 5.04 -1.42 8.43
C PHE A 19 3.57 -1.02 8.28
N ILE A 20 3.14 -0.60 7.08
CA ILE A 20 1.75 -0.26 6.81
C ILE A 20 0.83 -1.46 7.07
N GLU A 21 1.25 -2.65 6.62
CA GLU A 21 0.51 -3.88 6.86
C GLU A 21 0.43 -4.24 8.35
N THR A 22 1.47 -3.97 9.16
CA THR A 22 1.37 -4.16 10.62
C THR A 22 0.31 -3.29 11.27
N ILE A 23 0.14 -2.05 10.82
CA ILE A 23 -0.89 -1.14 11.31
C ILE A 23 -2.28 -1.65 10.92
N ARG A 24 -2.42 -2.19 9.70
CA ARG A 24 -3.69 -2.79 9.25
C ARG A 24 -4.07 -3.99 10.10
N ILE A 25 -3.13 -4.92 10.33
CA ILE A 25 -3.35 -6.10 11.20
C ILE A 25 -3.74 -5.68 12.61
N LEU A 26 -3.14 -4.61 13.14
CA LEU A 26 -3.46 -4.07 14.46
C LEU A 26 -4.89 -3.50 14.55
N GLY A 27 -5.56 -3.26 13.42
CA GLY A 27 -6.87 -2.62 13.33
C GLY A 27 -6.81 -1.11 13.11
N GLY A 28 -5.74 -0.62 12.48
CA GLY A 28 -5.58 0.76 12.04
C GLY A 28 -5.00 1.72 13.08
N LEU A 29 -4.88 2.99 12.70
CA LEU A 29 -4.28 4.05 13.53
C LEU A 29 -5.05 4.29 14.83
N LYS A 30 -6.37 4.11 14.83
CA LYS A 30 -7.19 4.26 16.05
C LYS A 30 -6.81 3.20 17.09
N LYS A 31 -6.63 1.94 16.68
CA LYS A 31 -6.17 0.88 17.57
C LYS A 31 -4.78 1.16 18.12
N LEU A 32 -3.87 1.63 17.28
CA LEU A 32 -2.54 2.07 17.69
C LEU A 32 -2.60 3.12 18.84
N ILE A 33 -3.56 4.05 18.80
CA ILE A 33 -3.81 5.02 19.87
C ILE A 33 -4.46 4.37 21.10
N GLU A 34 -5.43 3.47 20.91
CA GLU A 34 -6.15 2.76 21.98
C GLU A 34 -5.22 1.90 22.85
N TYR A 35 -4.18 1.29 22.27
CA TYR A 35 -3.16 0.56 23.02
C TYR A 35 -2.26 1.47 23.88
N ARG A 36 -2.38 2.80 23.75
CA ARG A 36 -1.80 3.86 24.62
C ARG A 36 -0.33 3.70 25.01
N ASN A 37 0.45 3.02 24.19
CA ASN A 37 1.87 2.80 24.45
C ASN A 37 2.69 3.62 23.45
N LEU A 38 3.47 4.54 24.02
CA LEU A 38 4.20 5.60 23.33
C LEU A 38 5.31 5.07 22.40
N THR A 39 5.64 3.78 22.46
CA THR A 39 6.74 3.19 21.69
C THR A 39 6.31 2.31 20.52
N TRP A 40 5.00 2.16 20.25
CA TRP A 40 4.55 1.25 19.19
C TRP A 40 5.02 1.66 17.79
N VAL A 41 4.92 2.94 17.42
CA VAL A 41 5.32 3.40 16.08
C VAL A 41 6.80 3.10 15.80
N PRO A 42 7.76 3.53 16.65
CA PRO A 42 9.16 3.14 16.47
C PRO A 42 9.39 1.63 16.48
N SER A 43 8.75 0.89 17.40
CA SER A 43 8.98 -0.56 17.53
C SER A 43 8.48 -1.35 16.30
N LEU A 44 7.34 -0.95 15.74
CA LEU A 44 6.79 -1.53 14.51
C LEU A 44 7.66 -1.22 13.30
N ALA A 45 8.19 0.00 13.20
CA ALA A 45 9.12 0.37 12.14
C ALA A 45 10.42 -0.43 12.23
N GLU A 46 11.05 -0.49 13.41
CA GLU A 46 12.25 -1.30 13.67
C GLU A 46 12.02 -2.77 13.32
N ALA A 47 10.90 -3.35 13.77
CA ALA A 47 10.57 -4.74 13.48
C ALA A 47 10.40 -4.99 11.99
N SER A 48 9.74 -4.07 11.26
CA SER A 48 9.56 -4.18 9.82
C SER A 48 10.89 -4.21 9.07
N TYR A 49 11.82 -3.32 9.43
CA TYR A 49 13.18 -3.32 8.90
C TYR A 49 13.94 -4.60 9.22
N VAL A 50 13.92 -5.04 10.47
CA VAL A 50 14.62 -6.26 10.92
C VAL A 50 14.14 -7.48 10.14
N ILE A 51 12.83 -7.63 9.92
CA ILE A 51 12.28 -8.76 9.14
C ILE A 51 12.71 -8.68 7.68
N VAL A 52 12.62 -7.51 7.02
CA VAL A 52 13.01 -7.36 5.61
C VAL A 52 14.50 -7.60 5.39
N LEU A 53 15.36 -7.01 6.22
CA LEU A 53 16.81 -7.18 6.12
C LEU A 53 17.23 -8.63 6.40
N ARG A 54 16.48 -9.34 7.26
CA ARG A 54 16.73 -10.75 7.54
C ARG A 54 16.27 -11.67 6.41
N GLU A 55 15.02 -11.53 5.97
CA GLU A 55 14.38 -12.47 5.04
C GLU A 55 14.82 -12.23 3.59
N VAL A 56 15.03 -10.97 3.19
CA VAL A 56 15.37 -10.62 1.81
C VAL A 56 16.84 -10.22 1.69
N GLY A 57 17.35 -9.45 2.65
CA GLY A 57 18.76 -9.07 2.69
C GLY A 57 19.69 -10.19 3.16
N LEU A 58 19.16 -11.28 3.74
CA LEU A 58 19.91 -12.38 4.35
C LEU A 58 20.99 -11.91 5.35
N LYS A 59 20.79 -10.73 5.95
CA LYS A 59 21.77 -10.11 6.86
C LYS A 59 21.85 -10.86 8.19
N SER A 60 23.02 -10.81 8.82
CA SER A 60 23.19 -11.37 10.16
C SER A 60 22.55 -10.46 11.22
N GLU A 61 22.26 -11.01 12.41
CA GLU A 61 21.75 -10.19 13.54
C GLU A 61 22.69 -9.00 13.85
N SER A 62 24.01 -9.19 13.69
CA SER A 62 25.01 -8.16 13.95
C SER A 62 24.97 -7.05 12.89
N ASP A 63 24.86 -7.41 11.61
CA ASP A 63 24.81 -6.42 10.52
C ASP A 63 23.56 -5.56 10.62
N ILE A 64 22.41 -6.20 10.89
CA ILE A 64 21.12 -5.52 11.10
C ILE A 64 21.21 -4.55 12.29
N ALA A 65 21.79 -4.99 13.41
CA ALA A 65 21.97 -4.16 14.59
C ALA A 65 22.82 -2.92 14.31
N THR A 66 23.94 -3.09 13.59
CA THR A 66 24.82 -1.99 13.18
C THR A 66 24.11 -1.02 12.25
N GLU A 67 23.38 -1.51 11.26
CA GLU A 67 22.70 -0.70 10.26
C GLU A 67 21.55 0.15 10.83
N LEU A 68 20.75 -0.44 11.73
CA LEU A 68 19.61 0.24 12.34
C LEU A 68 19.98 1.01 13.62
N GLY A 69 21.21 0.88 14.11
CA GLY A 69 21.64 1.52 15.36
C GLY A 69 20.96 0.96 16.62
N ILE A 70 20.52 -0.30 16.59
CA ILE A 70 19.87 -0.99 17.72
C ILE A 70 20.76 -2.10 18.28
N THR A 71 20.39 -2.65 19.44
CA THR A 71 21.18 -3.73 20.02
C THR A 71 20.95 -5.07 19.29
N ARG A 72 21.98 -5.92 19.23
CA ARG A 72 21.83 -7.30 18.72
C ARG A 72 20.77 -8.09 19.48
N GLN A 73 20.60 -7.80 20.78
CA GLN A 73 19.55 -8.41 21.58
C GLN A 73 18.15 -7.99 21.11
N THR A 74 17.94 -6.70 20.77
CA THR A 74 16.70 -6.19 20.17
C THR A 74 16.38 -6.91 18.87
N VAL A 75 17.35 -7.03 17.96
CA VAL A 75 17.21 -7.77 16.70
C VAL A 75 16.80 -9.22 16.96
N ARG A 76 17.54 -9.92 17.83
CA ARG A 76 17.26 -11.32 18.18
C ARG A 76 15.87 -11.50 18.74
N ASN A 77 15.46 -10.59 19.61
CA ASN A 77 14.16 -10.64 20.23
C ASN A 77 13.02 -10.49 19.20
N ILE A 78 13.13 -9.51 18.30
CA ILE A 78 12.20 -9.32 17.16
C ILE A 78 12.14 -10.60 16.31
N LEU A 79 13.31 -11.16 15.95
CA LEU A 79 13.39 -12.38 15.14
C LEU A 79 12.87 -13.63 15.84
N ARG A 80 12.75 -13.64 17.17
CA ARG A 80 12.20 -14.76 17.96
C ARG A 80 10.73 -14.61 18.31
N ALA A 81 10.14 -13.44 18.08
CA ALA A 81 8.73 -13.18 18.38
C ALA A 81 7.81 -14.21 17.69
N ASP A 82 6.81 -14.71 18.42
CA ASP A 82 5.83 -15.65 17.91
C ASP A 82 4.62 -14.90 17.30
N PRO A 83 4.32 -15.06 15.99
CA PRO A 83 3.13 -14.48 15.38
C PRO A 83 1.81 -14.97 16.01
N ASP A 84 1.75 -16.22 16.49
CA ASP A 84 0.52 -16.79 17.03
C ASP A 84 0.18 -16.22 18.41
N GLU A 85 1.19 -15.88 19.22
CA GLU A 85 1.01 -15.14 20.49
C GLU A 85 0.40 -13.77 20.26
N VAL A 86 0.80 -13.09 19.17
CA VAL A 86 0.27 -11.78 18.81
C VAL A 86 -1.20 -11.85 18.43
N LEU A 87 -1.61 -12.83 17.63
CA LEU A 87 -3.02 -13.00 17.26
C LEU A 87 -3.88 -13.25 18.51
N ARG A 88 -3.43 -14.11 19.42
CA ARG A 88 -4.11 -14.34 20.71
C ARG A 88 -4.25 -13.06 21.52
N TYR A 89 -3.20 -12.23 21.58
CA TYR A 89 -3.25 -10.94 22.26
C TYR A 89 -4.26 -9.97 21.63
N LEU A 90 -4.35 -9.93 20.30
CA LEU A 90 -5.30 -9.06 19.60
C LEU A 90 -6.76 -9.50 19.81
N GLU A 91 -7.00 -10.80 19.91
CA GLU A 91 -8.34 -11.37 20.12
C GLU A 91 -8.82 -11.28 21.57
N SER A 92 -7.95 -11.60 22.54
CA SER A 92 -8.31 -11.66 23.96
C SER A 92 -8.14 -10.33 24.69
N GLY A 93 -7.28 -9.44 24.18
CA GLY A 93 -6.84 -8.23 24.89
C GLY A 93 -5.95 -8.51 26.11
N GLU A 94 -5.69 -9.77 26.44
CA GLU A 94 -4.88 -10.19 27.59
C GLU A 94 -3.43 -10.43 27.15
N LYS A 95 -2.51 -9.71 27.81
CA LYS A 95 -1.08 -9.76 27.50
C LYS A 95 -0.42 -10.92 28.23
N GLU A 96 -0.30 -12.07 27.59
CA GLU A 96 0.69 -13.07 27.99
C GLU A 96 2.04 -12.72 27.35
N GLY A 97 2.93 -12.08 28.10
CA GLY A 97 4.31 -11.87 27.65
C GLY A 97 4.58 -10.49 27.04
N GLY A 98 5.66 -9.86 27.53
CA GLY A 98 5.82 -8.42 27.55
C GLY A 98 6.33 -7.74 26.29
N GLU A 99 7.06 -8.41 25.41
CA GLU A 99 8.18 -7.67 24.80
C GLU A 99 8.21 -7.57 23.28
N HIS A 100 7.56 -8.45 22.48
CA HIS A 100 7.77 -8.43 21.03
C HIS A 100 6.50 -8.55 20.16
N VAL A 101 5.39 -7.94 20.60
CA VAL A 101 4.18 -7.83 19.77
C VAL A 101 4.49 -7.24 18.39
N ALA A 102 5.35 -6.22 18.33
CA ALA A 102 5.80 -5.63 17.07
C ALA A 102 6.54 -6.62 16.16
N GLY A 103 7.35 -7.52 16.72
CA GLY A 103 8.07 -8.54 15.96
C GLY A 103 7.14 -9.60 15.37
N GLY A 104 6.16 -10.07 16.15
CA GLY A 104 5.15 -11.02 15.67
C GLY A 104 4.26 -10.41 14.59
N LEU A 105 3.83 -9.15 14.78
CA LEU A 105 3.08 -8.39 13.76
C LEU A 105 3.87 -8.23 12.45
N ALA A 106 5.14 -7.84 12.52
CA ALA A 106 5.99 -7.64 11.35
C ALA A 106 6.21 -8.95 10.57
N LYS A 107 6.37 -10.08 11.26
CA LYS A 107 6.46 -11.41 10.63
C LYS A 107 5.17 -11.78 9.91
N LEU A 108 4.02 -11.58 10.55
CA LEU A 108 2.72 -11.87 9.96
C LEU A 108 2.50 -10.99 8.72
N ALA A 109 2.74 -9.69 8.83
CA ALA A 109 2.66 -8.74 7.74
C ALA A 109 3.54 -9.12 6.54
N TYR A 110 4.81 -9.44 6.79
CA TYR A 110 5.72 -9.86 5.73
C TYR A 110 5.27 -11.17 5.06
N SER A 111 4.76 -12.14 5.84
CA SER A 111 4.22 -13.39 5.31
C SER A 111 3.06 -13.15 4.34
N ARG A 112 2.10 -12.28 4.70
CA ARG A 112 0.96 -11.93 3.83
C ARG A 112 1.42 -11.31 2.51
N ILE A 113 2.35 -10.36 2.59
CA ILE A 113 2.93 -9.71 1.40
C ILE A 113 3.65 -10.74 0.52
N LYS A 114 4.44 -11.64 1.11
CA LYS A 114 5.21 -12.67 0.41
C LYS A 114 4.30 -13.69 -0.28
N LEU A 115 3.18 -14.05 0.33
CA LEU A 115 2.18 -14.97 -0.24
C LEU A 115 1.32 -14.29 -1.32
N GLY A 116 1.45 -12.98 -1.52
CA GLY A 116 0.61 -12.23 -2.44
C GLY A 116 -0.85 -12.21 -1.99
N GLU A 117 -1.11 -12.33 -0.68
CA GLU A 117 -2.45 -12.27 -0.15
C GLU A 117 -3.07 -10.92 -0.51
N PRO A 118 -4.27 -10.90 -1.14
CA PRO A 118 -4.91 -9.66 -1.51
C PRO A 118 -5.14 -8.84 -0.24
N ILE A 119 -4.83 -7.54 -0.33
CA ILE A 119 -5.17 -6.58 0.73
C ILE A 119 -6.70 -6.46 0.74
N GLU A 120 -7.36 -7.30 1.56
CA GLU A 120 -8.77 -7.15 1.87
C GLU A 120 -8.95 -5.87 2.70
N LEU A 121 -9.30 -4.78 2.02
CA LEU A 121 -9.72 -3.54 2.67
C LEU A 121 -11.14 -3.74 3.22
N THR A 122 -11.36 -3.33 4.47
CA THR A 122 -12.72 -3.22 5.01
C THR A 122 -13.52 -2.18 4.22
N LEU A 123 -14.85 -2.22 4.31
CA LEU A 123 -15.70 -1.23 3.64
C LEU A 123 -15.35 0.19 4.09
N GLU A 124 -15.12 0.38 5.38
CA GLU A 124 -14.73 1.67 5.98
C GLU A 124 -13.35 2.13 5.50
N GLU A 125 -12.39 1.22 5.34
CA GLU A 125 -11.06 1.54 4.78
C GLU A 125 -11.16 1.93 3.31
N ARG A 126 -12.03 1.27 2.53
CA ARG A 126 -12.31 1.64 1.14
C ARG A 126 -12.92 3.02 1.06
N GLU A 127 -13.96 3.27 1.84
CA GLU A 127 -14.65 4.58 1.89
C GLU A 127 -13.68 5.69 2.32
N ALA A 128 -12.87 5.47 3.36
CA ALA A 128 -11.86 6.44 3.79
C ALA A 128 -10.75 6.66 2.75
N LEU A 129 -10.36 5.63 1.99
CA LEU A 129 -9.40 5.77 0.90
C LEU A 129 -10.03 6.49 -0.31
N GLU A 130 -11.29 6.22 -0.60
CA GLU A 130 -12.08 6.89 -1.64
C GLU A 130 -12.27 8.38 -1.34
N GLU A 131 -12.59 8.71 -0.08
CA GLU A 131 -12.70 10.08 0.44
C GLU A 131 -11.33 10.77 0.52
N GLY A 132 -10.32 10.07 1.04
CA GLY A 132 -8.99 10.62 1.31
C GLY A 132 -8.11 10.80 0.07
N LEU A 133 -8.22 9.89 -0.91
CA LEU A 133 -7.59 10.07 -2.23
C LEU A 133 -8.43 10.93 -3.17
N ASN A 134 -9.64 11.32 -2.75
CA ASN A 134 -10.67 11.92 -3.58
C ASN A 134 -10.60 11.31 -4.99
N LEU A 135 -10.87 10.01 -5.11
CA LEU A 135 -10.69 9.29 -6.38
C LEU A 135 -11.42 9.97 -7.53
N GLU A 136 -12.47 10.76 -7.25
CA GLU A 136 -13.10 11.67 -8.19
C GLU A 136 -12.13 12.70 -8.82
N LEU A 137 -11.23 13.28 -8.03
CA LEU A 137 -10.21 14.20 -8.51
C LEU A 137 -9.08 13.48 -9.24
N LEU A 138 -8.70 12.28 -8.80
CA LEU A 138 -7.55 11.55 -9.37
C LEU A 138 -7.78 11.16 -10.84
N TRP A 139 -8.93 10.56 -11.17
CA TRP A 139 -9.22 10.19 -12.56
C TRP A 139 -9.36 11.44 -13.44
N ALA A 140 -9.93 12.53 -12.91
CA ALA A 140 -10.08 13.79 -13.62
C ALA A 140 -8.72 14.43 -13.91
N MET A 141 -7.83 14.49 -12.91
CA MET A 141 -6.46 14.98 -13.05
C MET A 141 -5.67 14.15 -14.06
N LEU A 142 -5.73 12.83 -13.95
CA LEU A 142 -5.05 11.92 -14.89
C LEU A 142 -5.57 12.07 -16.32
N THR A 143 -6.88 12.27 -16.48
CA THR A 143 -7.50 12.56 -17.79
C THR A 143 -6.92 13.85 -18.37
N LEU A 144 -6.91 14.94 -17.59
CA LEU A 144 -6.37 16.24 -18.02
C LEU A 144 -4.88 16.20 -18.36
N ILE A 145 -4.09 15.44 -17.60
CA ILE A 145 -2.65 15.26 -17.87
C ILE A 145 -2.45 14.54 -19.22
N ARG A 146 -3.23 13.49 -19.49
CA ARG A 146 -3.06 12.66 -20.70
C ARG A 146 -3.53 13.33 -22.00
N VAL A 147 -4.57 14.17 -21.91
CA VAL A 147 -5.04 14.98 -23.05
C VAL A 147 -4.31 16.32 -23.18
N ARG A 148 -3.33 16.60 -22.32
CA ARG A 148 -2.51 17.82 -22.45
C ARG A 148 -1.78 17.78 -23.79
N GLY A 149 -1.92 18.87 -24.56
CA GLY A 149 -1.33 19.00 -25.89
C GLY A 149 -2.01 18.14 -26.96
N LEU A 150 -3.20 17.58 -26.68
CA LEU A 150 -4.09 17.05 -27.70
C LEU A 150 -4.88 18.21 -28.31
N ASP A 151 -5.02 18.23 -29.64
CA ASP A 151 -5.88 19.19 -30.32
C ASP A 151 -7.34 18.77 -30.18
N PHE A 152 -8.21 19.73 -29.85
CA PHE A 152 -9.66 19.52 -29.78
C PHE A 152 -10.34 20.27 -30.95
N PRO A 153 -11.44 19.74 -31.53
CA PRO A 153 -12.25 18.62 -31.04
C PRO A 153 -11.61 17.24 -31.32
N ALA A 154 -11.54 16.40 -30.29
CA ALA A 154 -10.85 15.11 -30.34
C ALA A 154 -11.81 13.94 -30.63
N GLY A 155 -11.34 13.01 -31.47
CA GLY A 155 -12.09 11.81 -31.84
C GLY A 155 -12.02 10.71 -30.78
N LYS A 156 -12.92 9.73 -30.88
CA LYS A 156 -12.97 8.58 -29.95
C LYS A 156 -11.68 7.76 -29.97
N GLU A 157 -11.09 7.54 -31.14
CA GLU A 157 -9.87 6.75 -31.31
C GLU A 157 -8.67 7.44 -30.65
N GLU A 158 -8.52 8.75 -30.84
CA GLU A 158 -7.47 9.55 -30.21
C GLU A 158 -7.61 9.57 -28.68
N LEU A 159 -8.85 9.71 -28.20
CA LEU A 159 -9.15 9.67 -26.76
C LEU A 159 -8.92 8.28 -26.16
N ALA A 160 -9.28 7.21 -26.86
CA ALA A 160 -9.06 5.84 -26.40
C ALA A 160 -7.56 5.54 -26.27
N GLU A 161 -6.76 5.94 -27.27
CA GLU A 161 -5.31 5.78 -27.22
C GLU A 161 -4.70 6.59 -26.08
N ARG A 162 -5.11 7.86 -25.93
CA ARG A 162 -4.59 8.75 -24.89
C ARG A 162 -5.02 8.36 -23.49
N LEU A 163 -6.22 7.82 -23.29
CA LEU A 163 -6.79 7.59 -21.96
C LEU A 163 -6.65 6.13 -21.49
N LYS A 164 -6.03 5.27 -22.29
CA LYS A 164 -5.90 3.84 -22.03
C LYS A 164 -5.56 3.50 -20.58
N GLY A 165 -6.38 2.63 -19.98
CA GLY A 165 -6.21 2.15 -18.61
C GLY A 165 -6.64 3.14 -17.51
N ILE A 166 -7.25 4.28 -17.86
CA ILE A 166 -7.98 5.10 -16.87
C ILE A 166 -9.27 4.40 -16.48
N VAL A 167 -9.57 4.40 -15.18
CA VAL A 167 -10.83 3.91 -14.63
C VAL A 167 -11.56 5.10 -14.00
N VAL A 168 -12.83 5.29 -14.38
CA VAL A 168 -13.70 6.35 -13.85
C VAL A 168 -14.84 5.67 -13.10
N ARG A 169 -14.90 5.88 -11.77
CA ARG A 169 -15.91 5.27 -10.88
C ARG A 169 -16.08 3.75 -11.11
N GLY A 170 -14.95 3.03 -11.20
CA GLY A 170 -14.92 1.58 -11.40
C GLY A 170 -15.17 1.09 -12.84
N LYS A 171 -15.49 1.98 -13.78
CA LYS A 171 -15.72 1.65 -15.19
C LYS A 171 -14.47 2.02 -16.03
N PRO A 172 -13.93 1.11 -16.87
CA PRO A 172 -12.85 1.43 -17.80
C PRO A 172 -13.24 2.55 -18.76
N VAL A 173 -12.33 3.48 -19.04
CA VAL A 173 -12.61 4.63 -19.91
C VAL A 173 -13.04 4.19 -21.31
N GLU A 174 -12.51 3.06 -21.80
CA GLU A 174 -12.83 2.49 -23.09
C GLU A 174 -14.33 2.17 -23.19
N GLU A 175 -14.93 1.59 -22.15
CA GLU A 175 -16.37 1.32 -22.08
C GLU A 175 -17.21 2.60 -22.00
N LEU A 176 -16.66 3.66 -21.40
CA LEU A 176 -17.33 4.96 -21.31
C LEU A 176 -17.28 5.70 -22.65
N LEU A 177 -16.16 5.61 -23.36
CA LEU A 177 -15.98 6.20 -24.69
C LEU A 177 -16.95 5.61 -25.73
N GLU A 178 -17.41 4.38 -25.54
CA GLU A 178 -18.50 3.78 -26.33
C GLU A 178 -19.85 4.48 -26.14
N LYS A 179 -20.07 5.11 -24.97
CA LYS A 179 -21.36 5.68 -24.56
C LYS A 179 -21.45 7.19 -24.72
N ILE A 180 -20.35 7.87 -25.03
CA ILE A 180 -20.32 9.33 -25.17
C ILE A 180 -20.30 9.76 -26.64
N GLU A 181 -20.93 10.89 -26.92
CA GLU A 181 -20.90 11.50 -28.25
C GLU A 181 -19.52 12.12 -28.54
N CYS A 182 -18.93 11.75 -29.68
CA CYS A 182 -17.70 12.30 -30.22
C CYS A 182 -17.97 13.05 -31.56
N PRO A 183 -17.12 14.01 -31.95
CA PRO A 183 -15.89 14.42 -31.27
C PRO A 183 -16.16 15.32 -30.06
N VAL A 184 -15.32 15.21 -29.04
CA VAL A 184 -15.42 16.01 -27.82
C VAL A 184 -14.73 17.34 -28.04
N LYS A 185 -15.33 18.48 -27.68
CA LYS A 185 -14.84 19.81 -28.08
C LYS A 185 -13.81 20.42 -27.14
N SER A 186 -13.71 19.92 -25.90
CA SER A 186 -12.74 20.43 -24.93
C SER A 186 -12.42 19.41 -23.83
N PRO A 187 -11.29 19.56 -23.11
CA PRO A 187 -11.01 18.75 -21.91
C PRO A 187 -12.10 18.84 -20.83
N ALA A 188 -12.74 20.00 -20.67
CA ALA A 188 -13.82 20.17 -19.69
C ALA A 188 -15.08 19.37 -20.10
N GLU A 189 -15.43 19.40 -21.38
CA GLU A 189 -16.54 18.59 -21.92
C GLU A 189 -16.25 17.10 -21.79
N LEU A 190 -15.01 16.68 -22.00
CA LEU A 190 -14.58 15.28 -21.83
C LEU A 190 -14.81 14.81 -20.39
N LEU A 191 -14.36 15.57 -19.39
CA LEU A 191 -14.59 15.24 -17.99
C LEU A 191 -16.08 15.12 -17.67
N HIS A 192 -16.89 16.07 -18.15
CA HIS A 192 -18.33 16.06 -17.91
C HIS A 192 -19.00 14.82 -18.55
N LYS A 193 -18.65 14.49 -19.79
CA LYS A 193 -19.18 13.32 -20.51
C LYS A 193 -18.76 12.01 -19.86
N LEU A 194 -17.50 11.88 -19.43
CA LEU A 194 -17.01 10.70 -18.72
C LEU A 194 -17.71 10.52 -17.38
N LYS A 195 -17.91 11.61 -16.62
CA LYS A 195 -18.66 11.58 -15.37
C LYS A 195 -20.09 11.10 -15.60
N ALA A 196 -20.81 11.70 -16.54
CA ALA A 196 -22.19 11.35 -16.85
C ALA A 196 -22.35 9.90 -17.36
N ALA A 197 -21.41 9.39 -18.17
CA ALA A 197 -21.43 8.01 -18.64
C ALA A 197 -21.06 6.99 -17.54
N SER A 198 -20.38 7.45 -16.48
CA SER A 198 -19.96 6.61 -15.35
C SER A 198 -21.02 6.49 -14.24
N GLU A 199 -22.06 7.32 -14.27
CA GLU A 199 -23.28 7.15 -13.47
C GLU A 199 -24.10 5.92 -13.95
#